data_AF-A0A917QLX1-F1
#
_entry.id   AF-A0A917QLX1-F1
#
_cell.length_a   1.000
_cell.length_b   1.000
_cell.length_c   1.000
_cell.angle_alpha   90.00
_cell.angle_beta   90.00
_cell.angle_gamma   90.00
#
_symmetry.space_group_name_H-M   'P 1'
#
loop_
_entity.id
_entity.type
_entity.pdbx_description
1 polymer ?
#
loop_
_entity_poly.entity_id
_entity_poly.type
_entity_poly.pdbx_seq_one_letter_code
_entity_poly.pdbx_strand_id
1 'polypeptide(L)'
;MAALLLDGIAASEDHRDMANYHGYAAIQGRGTVALPAELRRKYRLDEPGAQLEIAERSDGVIELRPTLPVPVDEMWFWSEGHQAAEQQVEADLEAGRYRTFDDAESFLADLAELAAEPEAETK
;
A
#
# COMPACT_ATOMS: atom_id res chain seq x y z
N MET A 1 -46.36 3.60 -3.79
CA MET A 1 -46.62 3.88 -2.36
C MET A 1 -45.75 2.95 -1.53
N ALA A 2 -45.05 3.51 -0.56
CA ALA A 2 -44.08 2.86 0.31
C ALA A 2 -44.72 1.93 1.34
N ALA A 3 -43.99 0.88 1.75
CA ALA A 3 -43.91 0.41 3.13
C ALA A 3 -42.66 -0.47 3.29
N LEU A 4 -41.74 0.01 4.13
CA LEU A 4 -40.60 -0.70 4.69
C LEU A 4 -41.06 -1.85 5.59
N LEU A 5 -40.30 -2.95 5.61
CA LEU A 5 -39.98 -3.66 6.86
C LEU A 5 -38.68 -4.44 6.64
N LEU A 6 -37.56 -3.85 7.08
CA LEU A 6 -36.35 -4.58 7.41
C LEU A 6 -36.66 -5.38 8.67
N ASP A 7 -36.45 -6.69 8.64
CA ASP A 7 -36.22 -7.46 9.87
C ASP A 7 -34.97 -8.30 9.71
N GLY A 8 -34.20 -8.31 10.79
CA GLY A 8 -32.78 -8.60 10.83
C GLY A 8 -32.37 -10.01 10.37
N ILE A 9 -31.21 -10.06 9.72
CA ILE A 9 -30.37 -11.25 9.71
C ILE A 9 -28.95 -10.82 10.07
N ALA A 10 -28.62 -11.15 11.32
CA ALA A 10 -27.30 -11.38 11.88
C ALA A 10 -26.21 -10.35 11.51
N ALA A 11 -25.97 -9.44 12.47
CA ALA A 11 -24.61 -9.03 12.75
C ALA A 11 -23.77 -10.30 12.90
N SER A 12 -22.94 -10.59 11.90
CA SER A 12 -21.88 -11.58 12.01
C SER A 12 -20.79 -10.98 12.90
N GLU A 13 -21.06 -11.01 14.21
CA GLU A 13 -20.01 -11.04 15.21
C GLU A 13 -19.28 -12.37 15.03
N ASP A 14 -18.04 -12.27 14.56
CA ASP A 14 -16.90 -13.15 14.80
C ASP A 14 -16.08 -13.39 13.53
N HIS A 15 -15.08 -12.53 13.33
CA HIS A 15 -13.81 -12.99 12.78
C HIS A 15 -12.65 -12.04 13.17
N ARG A 16 -11.89 -12.49 14.18
CA ARG A 16 -10.50 -12.13 14.56
C ARG A 16 -10.33 -11.19 15.76
N ASP A 17 -10.20 -11.83 16.91
CA ASP A 17 -9.15 -11.53 17.89
C ASP A 17 -7.77 -11.44 17.19
N MET A 18 -7.47 -10.28 16.63
CA MET A 18 -6.11 -9.80 16.43
C MET A 18 -5.97 -8.65 17.40
N ALA A 19 -5.08 -8.77 18.39
CA ALA A 19 -4.84 -7.80 19.47
C ALA A 19 -4.94 -6.33 19.00
N ASN A 20 -6.14 -5.78 19.10
CA ASN A 20 -6.47 -4.40 18.75
C ASN A 20 -6.55 -3.64 20.07
N TYR A 21 -5.72 -2.61 20.21
CA TYR A 21 -5.76 -1.75 21.39
C TYR A 21 -7.16 -1.18 21.56
N HIS A 22 -7.77 -1.43 22.73
CA HIS A 22 -8.98 -0.77 23.16
C HIS A 22 -8.72 -0.06 24.48
N GLY A 23 -8.99 1.23 24.53
CA GLY A 23 -8.76 2.04 25.72
C GLY A 23 -9.18 3.48 25.51
N TYR A 24 -9.11 4.25 26.59
CA TYR A 24 -9.48 5.67 26.58
C TYR A 24 -8.22 6.54 26.60
N ALA A 25 -8.24 7.63 25.84
CA ALA A 25 -7.23 8.67 25.89
C ALA A 25 -7.90 10.00 26.21
N ALA A 26 -7.30 10.77 27.12
CA ALA A 26 -7.78 12.12 27.41
C ALA A 26 -7.36 13.08 26.29
N ILE A 27 -8.26 14.00 25.93
CA ILE A 27 -7.93 15.13 25.08
C ILE A 27 -7.27 16.20 25.96
N GLN A 28 -6.02 16.53 25.63
CA GLN A 28 -5.28 17.59 26.30
C GLN A 28 -5.60 18.97 25.68
N GLY A 29 -4.98 20.03 26.22
CA GLY A 29 -5.15 21.37 25.70
C GLY A 29 -4.89 21.46 24.19
N ARG A 30 -5.69 22.28 23.49
CA ARG A 30 -5.64 22.46 22.04
C ARG A 30 -6.00 21.21 21.22
N GLY A 31 -6.66 20.20 21.81
CA GLY A 31 -7.12 19.01 21.09
C GLY A 31 -6.07 17.91 20.94
N THR A 32 -4.94 18.01 21.64
CA THR A 32 -3.86 17.01 21.54
C THR A 32 -4.30 15.67 22.15
N VAL A 33 -4.18 14.59 21.38
CA VAL A 33 -4.37 13.21 21.85
C VAL A 33 -3.04 12.48 21.73
N ALA A 34 -2.52 11.98 22.86
CA ALA A 34 -1.32 11.17 22.85
C ALA A 34 -1.67 9.72 22.52
N LEU A 35 -1.14 9.21 21.40
CA LEU A 35 -1.30 7.80 21.08
C LEU A 35 -0.55 6.92 22.10
N PRO A 36 -1.17 5.82 22.56
CA PRO A 36 -0.53 4.81 23.40
C PRO A 36 0.81 4.36 22.81
N ALA A 37 1.80 4.15 23.69
CA ALA A 37 3.16 3.83 23.28
C ALA A 37 3.25 2.53 22.47
N GLU A 38 2.38 1.56 22.75
CA GLU A 38 2.28 0.33 21.96
C GLU A 38 1.82 0.56 20.52
N LEU A 39 0.84 1.45 20.30
CA LEU A 39 0.36 1.80 18.97
C LEU A 39 1.44 2.58 18.21
N ARG A 40 2.10 3.54 18.88
CA ARG A 40 3.19 4.30 18.25
C ARG A 40 4.32 3.39 17.78
N ARG A 41 4.75 2.43 18.60
CA ARG A 41 5.80 1.47 18.23
C ARG A 41 5.34 0.50 17.14
N LYS A 42 4.13 -0.06 17.26
CA LYS A 42 3.57 -1.00 16.27
C LYS A 42 3.52 -0.41 14.86
N TYR A 43 3.15 0.86 14.75
CA TYR A 43 3.00 1.56 13.48
C TYR A 43 4.17 2.50 13.15
N ARG A 44 5.29 2.41 13.88
CA ARG A 44 6.50 3.24 13.70
C ARG A 44 6.23 4.75 13.68
N LEU A 45 5.23 5.21 14.43
CA LEU A 45 4.83 6.62 14.51
C LEU A 45 5.78 7.48 15.36
N ASP A 46 6.80 6.87 15.95
CA ASP A 46 7.87 7.56 16.68
C ASP A 46 9.01 8.02 15.77
N GLU A 47 8.96 7.67 14.49
CA GLU A 47 10.01 7.98 13.54
C GLU A 47 9.84 9.37 12.91
N PRO A 48 10.95 10.03 12.53
CA PRO A 48 10.88 11.32 11.86
C PRO A 48 10.03 11.25 10.59
N GLY A 49 9.08 12.17 10.46
CA GLY A 49 8.21 12.25 9.28
C GLY A 49 6.99 11.32 9.32
N ALA A 50 6.78 10.52 10.36
CA ALA A 50 5.55 9.73 10.48
C ALA A 50 4.29 10.64 10.50
N GLN A 51 3.27 10.23 9.74
CA GLN A 51 2.03 10.98 9.59
C GLN A 51 0.80 10.10 9.89
N LEU A 52 -0.31 10.76 10.20
CA LEU A 52 -1.61 10.13 10.32
C LEU A 52 -2.58 10.87 9.41
N GLU A 53 -3.24 10.14 8.51
CA GLU A 53 -4.48 10.61 7.91
C GLU A 53 -5.57 10.60 8.99
N ILE A 54 -6.34 11.69 9.05
CA ILE A 54 -7.50 11.83 9.93
C ILE A 54 -8.73 11.93 9.03
N ALA A 55 -9.63 10.96 9.12
CA ALA A 55 -10.86 10.93 8.35
C ALA A 55 -12.08 10.80 9.29
N GLU A 56 -13.09 11.65 9.09
CA GLU A 56 -14.39 11.49 9.72
C GLU A 56 -15.31 10.69 8.77
N ARG A 57 -15.84 9.58 9.26
CA ARG A 57 -16.81 8.76 8.53
C ARG A 57 -18.23 9.28 8.71
N SER A 58 -19.12 8.86 7.81
CA SER A 58 -20.54 9.22 7.87
C SER A 58 -21.28 8.73 9.12
N ASP A 59 -20.75 7.71 9.79
CA ASP A 59 -21.26 7.18 11.06
C ASP A 59 -20.67 7.90 12.30
N GLY A 60 -19.88 8.96 12.09
CA GLY A 60 -19.26 9.76 13.15
C GLY A 60 -17.99 9.15 13.75
N VAL A 61 -17.47 8.06 13.17
CA VAL A 61 -16.19 7.50 13.58
C VAL A 61 -15.04 8.37 13.05
N ILE A 62 -14.14 8.79 13.93
CA ILE A 62 -12.86 9.39 13.55
C ILE A 62 -11.85 8.26 13.37
N GLU A 63 -11.42 8.05 12.13
CA GLU A 63 -10.37 7.10 11.77
C GLU A 63 -9.01 7.78 11.70
N LEU A 64 -8.01 7.13 12.30
CA LEU A 64 -6.60 7.52 12.20
C LEU A 64 -5.86 6.45 11.43
N ARG A 65 -5.31 6.79 10.27
CA ARG A 65 -4.57 5.84 9.42
C ARG A 65 -3.09 6.23 9.36
N PRO A 66 -2.16 5.37 9.81
CA PRO A 66 -0.73 5.60 9.63
C PRO A 66 -0.39 5.80 8.15
N THR A 67 0.29 6.90 7.84
CA THR A 67 0.77 7.20 6.50
C THR A 67 2.27 7.45 6.54
N LEU A 68 2.97 6.98 5.50
CA LEU A 68 4.36 7.32 5.26
C LEU A 68 4.40 8.40 4.18
N PRO A 69 5.02 9.56 4.42
CA PRO A 69 5.21 10.53 3.37
C PRO A 69 6.19 9.96 2.34
N VAL A 70 5.84 10.09 1.07
CA VAL A 70 6.74 9.80 -0.05
C VAL A 70 7.28 11.14 -0.56
N PRO A 71 8.60 11.32 -0.67
CA PRO A 71 9.18 12.49 -1.33
C PRO A 71 8.58 12.70 -2.73
N VAL A 72 8.35 13.96 -3.12
CA VAL A 72 7.67 14.28 -4.39
C VAL A 72 8.43 13.73 -5.60
N ASP A 73 9.76 13.76 -5.54
CA ASP A 73 10.67 13.22 -6.54
C ASP A 73 10.73 11.68 -6.57
N GLU A 74 10.14 11.00 -5.60
CA GLU A 74 9.98 9.54 -5.55
C GLU A 74 8.55 9.09 -5.88
N MET A 75 7.59 10.02 -6.05
CA MET A 75 6.19 9.68 -6.32
C MET A 75 5.98 8.88 -7.61
N TRP A 76 6.86 9.05 -8.61
CA TRP A 76 6.79 8.32 -9.88
C TRP A 76 6.82 6.81 -9.71
N PHE A 77 7.54 6.31 -8.69
CA PHE A 77 7.61 4.88 -8.34
C PHE A 77 6.24 4.32 -7.96
N TRP A 78 5.38 5.15 -7.39
CA TRP A 78 4.04 4.74 -6.93
C TRP A 78 2.94 4.97 -7.97
N SER A 79 3.29 5.37 -9.20
CA SER A 79 2.32 5.46 -10.28
C SER A 79 1.76 4.08 -10.64
N GLU A 80 0.49 4.01 -11.05
CA GLU A 80 -0.16 2.75 -11.43
C GLU A 80 0.63 1.99 -12.50
N GLY A 81 1.17 2.71 -13.50
CA GLY A 81 1.98 2.11 -14.56
C GLY A 81 3.28 1.49 -14.04
N HIS A 82 3.96 2.14 -13.10
CA HIS A 82 5.19 1.61 -12.52
C HIS A 82 4.91 0.40 -11.62
N GLN A 83 3.88 0.48 -10.77
CA GLN A 83 3.48 -0.63 -9.91
C GLN A 83 3.01 -1.86 -10.71
N ALA A 84 2.33 -1.65 -11.85
CA ALA A 84 1.97 -2.73 -12.76
C ALA A 84 3.21 -3.37 -13.43
N ALA A 85 4.19 -2.56 -13.82
CA ALA A 85 5.46 -3.06 -14.37
C ALA A 85 6.23 -3.89 -13.32
N GLU A 86 6.31 -3.44 -12.07
CA GLU A 86 6.91 -4.20 -10.96
C GLU A 86 6.22 -5.54 -10.74
N GLN A 87 4.88 -5.58 -10.75
CA GLN A 87 4.13 -6.83 -10.63
C GLN A 87 4.41 -7.79 -11.81
N GLN A 88 4.56 -7.25 -13.02
CA GLN A 88 4.92 -8.06 -14.19
C GLN A 88 6.34 -8.63 -14.08
N VAL A 89 7.31 -7.83 -13.60
CA VAL A 89 8.68 -8.29 -13.36
C VAL A 89 8.69 -9.42 -12.32
N GLU A 90 7.95 -9.28 -11.22
CA GLU A 90 7.83 -10.35 -10.23
C GLU A 90 7.25 -11.64 -10.86
N ALA A 91 6.19 -11.50 -11.65
CA ALA A 91 5.59 -12.62 -12.37
C ALA A 91 6.54 -13.25 -13.42
N ASP A 92 7.43 -12.46 -14.02
CA ASP A 92 8.46 -12.93 -14.94
C ASP A 92 9.55 -13.70 -14.19
N LEU A 93 10.00 -13.21 -13.03
CA LEU A 93 10.95 -13.88 -12.16
C LEU A 93 10.41 -15.23 -11.66
N GLU A 94 9.19 -15.25 -11.13
CA GLU A 94 8.54 -16.48 -10.64
C GLU A 94 8.37 -17.53 -11.75
N ALA A 95 8.10 -17.08 -12.98
CA ALA A 95 7.93 -17.96 -14.13
C ALA A 95 9.24 -18.32 -14.85
N GLY A 96 10.38 -17.81 -14.39
CA GLY A 96 11.68 -18.03 -15.04
C GLY A 96 11.81 -17.33 -16.40
N ARG A 97 11.01 -16.28 -16.68
CA ARG A 97 11.07 -15.45 -17.89
C ARG A 97 12.16 -14.39 -17.76
N TYR A 98 13.39 -14.83 -17.53
CA TYR A 98 14.57 -13.97 -17.52
C TYR A 98 15.75 -14.68 -18.16
N ARG A 99 16.75 -13.91 -18.60
CA ARG A 99 18.01 -14.43 -19.11
C ARG A 99 19.11 -14.17 -18.10
N THR A 100 20.03 -15.12 -17.96
CA THR A 100 21.26 -14.97 -17.19
C THR A 100 22.44 -15.08 -18.14
N PHE A 101 23.52 -14.38 -17.81
CA PHE A 101 24.74 -14.35 -18.61
C PHE A 101 25.92 -14.62 -17.70
N ASP A 102 26.87 -15.42 -18.17
CA ASP A 102 28.07 -15.79 -17.41
C ASP A 102 29.10 -14.65 -17.38
N ASP A 103 29.06 -13.77 -18.38
CA ASP A 103 29.95 -12.61 -18.52
C ASP A 103 29.27 -11.42 -19.22
N ALA A 104 29.94 -10.26 -19.18
CA ALA A 104 29.42 -9.04 -19.79
C ALA A 104 29.41 -9.08 -21.33
N GLU A 105 30.30 -9.86 -21.95
CA GLU A 105 30.40 -9.93 -23.42
C GLU A 105 29.19 -10.66 -24.01
N SER A 106 28.80 -11.79 -23.40
CA SER A 106 27.59 -12.54 -23.74
C SER A 106 26.31 -11.71 -23.52
N PHE A 107 26.22 -10.92 -22.45
CA PHE A 107 25.12 -9.98 -22.24
C PHE A 107 25.04 -8.92 -23.34
N LEU A 108 26.18 -8.28 -23.68
CA LEU A 108 26.21 -7.22 -24.69
C LEU A 108 25.91 -7.75 -26.09
N ALA A 109 26.33 -8.97 -26.41
CA ALA A 109 26.02 -9.62 -27.69
C ALA A 109 24.51 -9.86 -27.85
N ASP A 110 23.85 -10.41 -26.82
CA ASP A 110 22.39 -10.61 -26.80
C ASP A 110 21.63 -9.27 -26.89
N LEU A 111 22.07 -8.25 -26.16
CA LEU A 111 21.46 -6.92 -26.22
C LEU A 111 21.58 -6.29 -27.62
N ALA A 112 22.73 -6.47 -28.28
CA ALA A 112 22.94 -5.98 -29.64
C ALA A 112 22.06 -6.71 -30.67
N GLU A 113 21.82 -8.01 -30.46
CA GLU A 113 20.90 -8.80 -31.30
C GLU A 113 19.46 -8.28 -31.16
N LEU A 114 18.98 -8.08 -29.92
CA LEU A 114 17.64 -7.51 -29.67
C LEU A 114 17.45 -6.13 -30.28
N ALA A 115 18.48 -5.28 -30.24
CA ALA A 115 18.44 -3.93 -30.82
C ALA A 115 18.48 -3.95 -32.36
N ALA A 116 18.94 -5.05 -32.96
CA ALA A 116 19.03 -5.22 -34.42
C ALA A 116 17.77 -5.86 -35.03
N GLU A 117 16.89 -6.45 -34.21
CA GLU A 117 15.57 -6.88 -34.66
C GLU A 117 14.71 -5.63 -34.99
N PRO A 118 14.17 -5.50 -36.22
CA PRO A 118 13.31 -4.36 -36.54
C PRO A 118 12.04 -4.43 -35.68
N GLU A 119 11.68 -3.32 -35.02
CA GLU A 119 10.39 -3.15 -34.35
C GLU A 119 9.28 -3.62 -35.31
N ALA A 120 8.65 -4.75 -35.02
CA ALA A 120 7.53 -5.23 -35.80
C ALA A 120 6.40 -4.18 -35.68
N GLU A 121 6.17 -3.44 -36.78
CA GLU A 121 5.07 -2.50 -36.97
C GLU A 121 3.78 -3.04 -36.34
N THR A 122 3.40 -2.49 -35.19
CA THR A 122 2.04 -2.67 -34.66
C THR A 122 1.24 -1.44 -35.07
N LYS A 123 0.52 -1.60 -36.18
CA LYS A 123 -0.44 -0.66 -36.75
C LYS A 123 -1.69 -0.51 -35.87
#